data_AF-M0L6P6-F1
#
_entry.id   AF-M0L6P6-F1
#
_cell.length_a   1.000
_cell.length_b   1.000
_cell.length_c   1.000
_cell.angle_alpha   90.00
_cell.angle_beta   90.00
_cell.angle_gamma   90.00
#
_symmetry.space_group_name_H-M   'P 1'
#
loop_
_entity.id
_entity.type
_entity.pdbx_description
1 polymer ?
#
loop_
_entity_poly.entity_id
_entity_poly.type
_entity_poly.pdbx_seq_one_letter_code
_entity_poly.pdbx_strand_id
1 'polypeptide(L)'
;MRPERVSRWFVTVSALFFVGFHAAMAVAAPRRVVVTLGLYGFVLHVLFGKAYALVPSYFDRDLAWDRGPAVQFPLSALGTTGLALAPLGSPWLRPIGTALWAGGVAVFLGTMGWTIRDNPTGAATGTGGPNAHREPVDRTANVAVPIALGYLTLAAGGALATTAGFESMLPQQLSHLLAAGTAALFVFGVGFRLFPRFLVAEAPQPIVAVVVGAGAVGPALLAFGLFDRRLLLIGGVIETIAVVGFTLSYLVLFLRSERRRVGFYAVLVAVVAGVVGIGLGLTIAVTGRSPALVSAHYRAMLAGFLGLTVVGAAFQFYPPAVGVWPYANNRTALVTIGLLGGGIGIQLLGLIGRFGWIISVGTAAGALGALLYTYLLLAAFARRWQ
;
A
#
# COMPACT_ATOMS: atom_id res chain seq x y z
N MET A 1 -14.62 -20.31 -8.29
CA MET A 1 -15.05 -18.94 -7.92
C MET A 1 -14.26 -17.96 -8.78
N ARG A 2 -14.88 -16.96 -9.43
CA ARG A 2 -14.12 -15.99 -10.24
C ARG A 2 -13.19 -15.17 -9.32
N PRO A 3 -11.89 -15.00 -9.65
CA PRO A 3 -10.94 -14.20 -8.85
C PRO A 3 -11.43 -12.80 -8.50
N GLU A 4 -12.20 -12.17 -9.42
CA GLU A 4 -12.86 -10.88 -9.20
C GLU A 4 -13.76 -10.83 -7.96
N ARG A 5 -14.44 -11.94 -7.64
CA ARG A 5 -15.36 -12.01 -6.49
C ARG A 5 -14.56 -12.04 -5.18
N VAL A 6 -13.48 -12.82 -5.14
CA VAL A 6 -12.63 -12.93 -3.95
C VAL A 6 -11.81 -11.64 -3.74
N SER A 7 -11.40 -10.98 -4.83
CA SER A 7 -10.75 -9.65 -4.78
C SER A 7 -11.60 -8.63 -3.98
N ARG A 8 -12.93 -8.71 -4.07
CA ARG A 8 -13.83 -7.82 -3.30
C ARG A 8 -13.85 -8.15 -1.81
N TRP A 9 -13.68 -9.40 -1.40
CA TRP A 9 -13.58 -9.77 0.01
C TRP A 9 -12.37 -9.11 0.66
N PHE A 10 -11.21 -9.21 0.00
CA PHE A 10 -9.99 -8.52 0.41
C PHE A 10 -10.18 -7.02 0.53
N VAL A 11 -10.76 -6.37 -0.49
CA VAL A 11 -10.99 -4.91 -0.48
C VAL A 11 -12.00 -4.49 0.59
N THR A 12 -13.03 -5.30 0.85
CA THR A 12 -14.03 -5.02 1.89
C THR A 12 -13.41 -5.09 3.29
N VAL A 13 -12.72 -6.19 3.60
CA VAL A 13 -12.04 -6.35 4.89
C VAL A 13 -10.94 -5.32 5.07
N SER A 14 -10.22 -4.99 3.99
CA SER A 14 -9.24 -3.91 3.98
C SER A 14 -9.84 -2.56 4.39
N ALA A 15 -11.02 -2.19 3.85
CA ALA A 15 -11.71 -0.96 4.24
C ALA A 15 -12.11 -0.96 5.73
N LEU A 16 -12.55 -2.11 6.26
CA LEU A 16 -12.83 -2.24 7.70
C LEU A 16 -11.56 -2.10 8.55
N PHE A 17 -10.44 -2.68 8.14
CA PHE A 17 -9.16 -2.47 8.80
C PHE A 17 -8.69 -1.01 8.71
N PHE A 18 -9.04 -0.29 7.65
CA PHE A 18 -8.72 1.14 7.54
C PHE A 18 -9.52 1.98 8.53
N VAL A 19 -10.80 1.66 8.75
CA VAL A 19 -11.60 2.23 9.84
C VAL A 19 -10.96 1.90 11.18
N GLY A 20 -10.59 0.64 11.40
CA GLY A 20 -9.89 0.19 12.61
C GLY A 20 -8.56 0.94 12.84
N PHE A 21 -7.80 1.19 11.79
CA PHE A 21 -6.55 1.97 11.82
C PHE A 21 -6.79 3.40 12.31
N HIS A 22 -7.80 4.10 11.77
CA HIS A 22 -8.15 5.44 12.21
C HIS A 22 -8.73 5.46 13.64
N ALA A 23 -9.55 4.47 14.00
CA ALA A 23 -10.06 4.32 15.36
C ALA A 23 -8.93 4.08 16.37
N ALA A 24 -7.97 3.21 16.04
CA ALA A 24 -6.79 2.95 16.86
C ALA A 24 -5.95 4.22 17.07
N MET A 25 -5.81 5.07 16.05
CA MET A 25 -5.17 6.38 16.21
C MET A 25 -5.98 7.31 17.12
N ALA A 26 -7.31 7.31 17.04
CA ALA A 26 -8.19 8.16 17.83
C ALA A 26 -8.11 7.85 19.33
N VAL A 27 -7.97 6.58 19.69
CA VAL A 27 -7.83 6.13 21.09
C VAL A 27 -6.36 6.02 21.55
N ALA A 28 -5.42 6.57 20.76
CA ALA A 28 -3.99 6.52 21.04
C ALA A 28 -3.45 5.09 21.31
N ALA A 29 -3.95 4.10 20.58
CA ALA A 29 -3.52 2.71 20.71
C ALA A 29 -2.01 2.54 20.42
N PRO A 30 -1.37 1.46 20.91
CA PRO A 30 0.05 1.23 20.67
C PRO A 30 0.40 1.26 19.18
N ARG A 31 1.54 1.85 18.82
CA ARG A 31 2.00 1.98 17.42
C ARG A 31 1.96 0.67 16.65
N ARG A 32 2.25 -0.46 17.31
CA ARG A 32 2.18 -1.80 16.69
C ARG A 32 0.76 -2.11 16.19
N VAL A 33 -0.28 -1.82 16.99
CA VAL A 33 -1.69 -1.99 16.60
C VAL A 33 -2.00 -1.14 15.38
N VAL A 34 -1.66 0.15 15.44
CA VAL A 34 -1.88 1.12 14.36
C VAL A 34 -1.20 0.66 13.07
N VAL A 35 0.10 0.34 13.11
CA VAL A 35 0.84 -0.11 11.93
C VAL A 35 0.30 -1.44 11.40
N THR A 36 -0.06 -2.40 12.25
CA THR A 36 -0.63 -3.68 11.79
C THR A 36 -1.96 -3.46 11.09
N LEU A 37 -2.89 -2.67 11.66
CA LEU A 37 -4.17 -2.38 11.01
C LEU A 37 -4.00 -1.64 9.69
N GLY A 38 -3.13 -0.62 9.65
CA GLY A 38 -2.91 0.19 8.44
C GLY A 38 -2.14 -0.54 7.34
N LEU A 39 -1.03 -1.20 7.69
CA LEU A 39 -0.16 -1.86 6.71
C LEU A 39 -0.64 -3.27 6.38
N TYR A 40 -0.81 -4.13 7.38
CA TYR A 40 -1.19 -5.53 7.15
C TYR A 40 -2.66 -5.62 6.78
N GLY A 41 -3.52 -4.95 7.55
CA GLY A 41 -4.96 -5.01 7.41
C GLY A 41 -5.48 -4.25 6.20
N PHE A 42 -5.10 -2.98 6.05
CA PHE A 42 -5.59 -2.16 4.96
C PHE A 42 -4.75 -2.34 3.68
N VAL A 43 -3.50 -1.86 3.66
CA VAL A 43 -2.70 -1.79 2.42
C VAL A 43 -2.43 -3.17 1.81
N LEU A 44 -1.91 -4.12 2.59
CA LEU A 44 -1.56 -5.44 2.07
C LEU A 44 -2.78 -6.27 1.66
N HIS A 45 -3.94 -6.14 2.32
CA HIS A 45 -5.14 -6.85 1.86
C HIS A 45 -5.62 -6.35 0.50
N VAL A 46 -5.64 -5.03 0.23
CA VAL A 46 -5.94 -4.55 -1.14
C VAL A 46 -4.91 -5.08 -2.12
N LEU A 47 -3.62 -5.03 -1.75
CA LEU A 47 -2.53 -5.52 -2.59
C LEU A 47 -2.75 -6.99 -2.95
N PHE A 48 -2.99 -7.88 -1.98
CA PHE A 48 -3.25 -9.30 -2.24
C PHE A 48 -4.46 -9.49 -3.17
N GLY A 49 -5.58 -8.84 -2.85
CA GLY A 49 -6.80 -8.95 -3.66
C GLY A 49 -6.63 -8.44 -5.09
N LYS A 50 -5.81 -7.40 -5.32
CA LYS A 50 -5.58 -6.83 -6.65
C LYS A 50 -4.47 -7.53 -7.41
N ALA A 51 -3.43 -8.00 -6.74
CA ALA A 51 -2.34 -8.74 -7.37
C ALA A 51 -2.87 -9.99 -8.07
N TYR A 52 -3.77 -10.75 -7.44
CA TYR A 52 -4.42 -11.91 -8.09
C TYR A 52 -5.17 -11.58 -9.39
N ALA A 53 -5.66 -10.35 -9.54
CA ALA A 53 -6.41 -9.94 -10.73
C ALA A 53 -5.52 -9.27 -11.79
N LEU A 54 -4.39 -8.69 -11.39
CA LEU A 54 -3.59 -7.82 -12.25
C LEU A 54 -2.24 -8.44 -12.62
N VAL A 55 -1.55 -9.06 -11.67
CA VAL A 55 -0.21 -9.61 -11.90
C VAL A 55 -0.19 -10.68 -12.99
N PRO A 56 -1.13 -11.65 -13.05
CA PRO A 56 -1.12 -12.64 -14.13
C PRO A 56 -1.17 -11.98 -15.52
N SER A 57 -2.12 -11.05 -15.75
CA SER A 57 -2.23 -10.35 -17.04
C SER A 57 -1.03 -9.46 -17.34
N TYR A 58 -0.38 -8.92 -16.32
CA TYR A 58 0.85 -8.16 -16.47
C TYR A 58 2.03 -9.01 -16.97
N PHE A 59 1.99 -10.31 -16.71
CA PHE A 59 3.02 -11.24 -17.12
C PHE A 59 2.59 -12.08 -18.33
N ASP A 60 1.47 -11.72 -18.97
CA ASP A 60 0.87 -12.50 -20.06
C ASP A 60 0.57 -13.94 -19.66
N ARG A 61 0.05 -14.12 -18.44
CA ARG A 61 -0.25 -15.44 -17.85
C ARG A 61 -1.64 -15.49 -17.26
N ASP A 62 -2.16 -16.70 -17.18
CA ASP A 62 -3.34 -17.02 -16.39
C ASP A 62 -2.94 -17.36 -14.95
N LEU A 63 -3.83 -17.04 -14.01
CA LEU A 63 -3.63 -17.36 -12.61
C LEU A 63 -3.56 -18.88 -12.44
N ALA A 64 -2.47 -19.38 -11.86
CA ALA A 64 -2.26 -20.82 -11.85
C ALA A 64 -3.18 -21.59 -10.88
N TRP A 65 -3.58 -20.97 -9.77
CA TRP A 65 -4.52 -21.57 -8.81
C TRP A 65 -5.63 -20.60 -8.41
N ASP A 66 -6.79 -20.75 -9.04
CA ASP A 66 -8.00 -19.95 -8.77
C ASP A 66 -8.50 -20.01 -7.32
N ARG A 67 -8.15 -21.08 -6.59
CA ARG A 67 -8.50 -21.24 -5.17
C ARG A 67 -7.55 -20.52 -4.22
N GLY A 68 -6.34 -20.16 -4.66
CA GLY A 68 -5.33 -19.48 -3.86
C GLY A 68 -5.88 -18.27 -3.07
N PRO A 69 -6.59 -17.33 -3.71
CA PRO A 69 -7.19 -16.18 -3.02
C PRO A 69 -8.16 -16.58 -1.89
N ALA A 70 -8.98 -17.61 -2.11
CA ALA A 70 -9.99 -18.04 -1.14
C ALA A 70 -9.35 -18.74 0.07
N VAL A 71 -8.19 -19.39 -0.12
CA VAL A 71 -7.41 -20.00 0.96
C VAL A 71 -6.60 -18.95 1.73
N GLN A 72 -5.96 -18.01 1.01
CA GLN A 72 -5.19 -16.94 1.65
C GLN A 72 -6.06 -16.05 2.54
N PHE A 73 -7.24 -15.64 2.05
CA PHE A 73 -8.08 -14.63 2.67
C PHE A 73 -8.34 -14.86 4.18
N PRO A 74 -8.88 -16.01 4.63
CA PRO A 74 -9.12 -16.23 6.05
C PRO A 74 -7.82 -16.23 6.86
N LEU A 75 -6.73 -16.79 6.32
CA LEU A 75 -5.42 -16.83 6.98
C LEU A 75 -4.84 -15.43 7.20
N SER A 76 -4.85 -14.59 6.17
CA SER A 76 -4.31 -13.23 6.26
C SER A 76 -5.18 -12.32 7.13
N ALA A 77 -6.50 -12.45 7.07
CA ALA A 77 -7.43 -11.64 7.84
C ALA A 77 -7.40 -11.99 9.33
N LEU A 78 -7.48 -13.28 9.68
CA LEU A 78 -7.38 -13.75 11.06
C LEU A 78 -5.97 -13.53 11.61
N GLY A 79 -4.93 -13.78 10.83
CA GLY A 79 -3.54 -13.53 11.22
C GLY A 79 -3.30 -12.06 11.54
N THR A 80 -3.78 -11.15 10.69
CA THR A 80 -3.70 -9.70 10.93
C THR A 80 -4.47 -9.29 12.18
N THR A 81 -5.68 -9.83 12.38
CA THR A 81 -6.48 -9.54 13.56
C THR A 81 -5.77 -10.00 14.83
N GLY A 82 -5.24 -11.23 14.85
CA GLY A 82 -4.44 -11.75 15.97
C GLY A 82 -3.21 -10.90 16.25
N LEU A 83 -2.47 -10.49 15.22
CA LEU A 83 -1.32 -9.59 15.35
C LEU A 83 -1.69 -8.19 15.88
N ALA A 84 -2.83 -7.65 15.46
CA ALA A 84 -3.31 -6.35 15.91
C ALA A 84 -3.79 -6.38 17.36
N LEU A 85 -4.39 -7.50 17.80
CA LEU A 85 -4.87 -7.68 19.18
C LEU A 85 -3.77 -8.16 20.13
N ALA A 86 -2.68 -8.73 19.63
CA ALA A 86 -1.60 -9.28 20.45
C ALA A 86 -0.99 -8.32 21.49
N PRO A 87 -0.86 -6.99 21.25
CA PRO A 87 -0.39 -6.06 22.29
C PRO A 87 -1.37 -5.86 23.45
N LEU A 88 -2.63 -6.23 23.28
CA LEU A 88 -3.73 -5.97 24.22
C LEU A 88 -4.34 -7.25 24.82
N GLY A 89 -3.93 -8.42 24.34
CA GLY A 89 -4.56 -9.70 24.66
C GLY A 89 -3.60 -10.78 25.11
N SER A 90 -4.04 -12.03 24.97
CA SER A 90 -3.29 -13.20 25.43
C SER A 90 -1.94 -13.36 24.68
N PRO A 91 -0.86 -13.83 25.35
CA PRO A 91 0.44 -14.04 24.74
C PRO A 91 0.43 -14.92 23.48
N TRP A 92 -0.51 -15.86 23.38
CA TRP A 92 -0.66 -16.78 22.24
C TRP A 92 -1.16 -16.11 20.95
N LEU A 93 -1.76 -14.92 21.05
CA LEU A 93 -2.25 -14.19 19.87
C LEU A 93 -1.14 -13.82 18.91
N ARG A 94 0.06 -13.51 19.43
CA ARG A 94 1.21 -13.20 18.59
C ARG A 94 1.66 -14.39 17.76
N PRO A 95 2.03 -15.56 18.34
CA PRO A 95 2.49 -16.68 17.53
C PRO A 95 1.42 -17.23 16.59
N ILE A 96 0.16 -17.33 17.04
CA ILE A 96 -0.95 -17.77 16.18
C ILE A 96 -1.19 -16.76 15.06
N GLY A 97 -1.23 -15.46 15.39
CA GLY A 97 -1.39 -14.39 14.42
C GLY A 97 -0.28 -14.38 13.36
N THR A 98 0.99 -14.52 13.79
CA THR A 98 2.13 -14.62 12.87
C THR A 98 2.00 -15.86 11.98
N ALA A 99 1.72 -17.04 12.54
CA ALA A 99 1.63 -18.29 11.80
C ALA A 99 0.52 -18.24 10.74
N LEU A 100 -0.67 -17.76 11.10
CA LEU A 100 -1.78 -17.58 10.17
C LEU A 100 -1.43 -16.56 9.08
N TRP A 101 -0.89 -15.40 9.45
CA TRP A 101 -0.56 -14.36 8.48
C TRP A 101 0.53 -14.83 7.50
N ALA A 102 1.59 -15.45 8.00
CA ALA A 102 2.67 -16.00 7.19
C ALA A 102 2.20 -17.17 6.31
N GLY A 103 1.28 -18.02 6.81
CA GLY A 103 0.63 -19.06 6.01
C GLY A 103 -0.18 -18.47 4.85
N GLY A 104 -0.93 -17.39 5.09
CA GLY A 104 -1.60 -16.64 4.03
C GLY A 104 -0.62 -16.07 3.01
N VAL A 105 0.50 -15.50 3.46
CA VAL A 105 1.58 -15.01 2.58
C VAL A 105 2.20 -16.17 1.78
N ALA A 106 2.40 -17.34 2.35
CA ALA A 106 2.94 -18.50 1.65
C ALA A 106 2.00 -18.97 0.52
N VAL A 107 0.69 -18.99 0.76
CA VAL A 107 -0.31 -19.28 -0.28
C VAL A 107 -0.25 -18.26 -1.41
N PHE A 108 -0.12 -16.97 -1.08
CA PHE A 108 0.04 -15.90 -2.06
C PHE A 108 1.30 -16.05 -2.90
N LEU A 109 2.45 -16.18 -2.24
CA LEU A 109 3.76 -16.31 -2.88
C LEU A 109 3.84 -17.57 -3.73
N GLY A 110 3.35 -18.70 -3.24
CA GLY A 110 3.25 -19.93 -4.02
C GLY A 110 2.42 -19.73 -5.27
N THR A 111 1.23 -19.13 -5.14
CA THR A 111 0.34 -18.91 -6.29
C THR A 111 0.94 -17.96 -7.31
N MET A 112 1.46 -16.80 -6.87
CA MET A 112 2.06 -15.81 -7.76
C MET A 112 3.35 -16.34 -8.39
N GLY A 113 4.24 -16.93 -7.59
CA GLY A 113 5.51 -17.47 -8.05
C GLY A 113 5.31 -18.58 -9.08
N TRP A 114 4.34 -19.48 -8.85
CA TRP A 114 3.99 -20.49 -9.84
C TRP A 114 3.34 -19.89 -11.10
N THR A 115 2.53 -18.84 -10.95
CA THR A 115 1.89 -18.14 -12.08
C THR A 115 2.90 -17.50 -13.02
N ILE A 116 3.97 -16.89 -12.49
CA ILE A 116 4.98 -16.17 -13.30
C ILE A 116 6.26 -16.98 -13.54
N ARG A 117 6.26 -18.29 -13.23
CA ARG A 117 7.48 -19.14 -13.18
C ARG A 117 8.26 -19.21 -14.48
N ASP A 118 7.58 -19.11 -15.62
CA ASP A 118 8.14 -19.18 -16.96
C ASP A 118 8.36 -17.79 -17.60
N ASN A 119 8.03 -16.71 -16.88
CA ASN A 119 8.28 -15.33 -17.29
C ASN A 119 8.71 -14.47 -16.08
N PRO A 120 9.72 -14.87 -15.29
CA PRO A 120 10.02 -14.22 -14.01
C PRO A 120 10.46 -12.77 -14.14
N THR A 121 11.00 -12.37 -15.30
CA THR A 121 11.42 -10.99 -15.60
C THR A 121 10.27 -10.13 -16.16
N GLY A 122 9.14 -10.74 -16.53
CA GLY A 122 8.01 -10.05 -17.14
C GLY A 122 8.29 -9.51 -18.54
N ALA A 123 9.15 -10.21 -19.31
CA ALA A 123 9.50 -9.86 -20.67
C ALA A 123 8.28 -9.92 -21.62
N ALA A 124 7.43 -10.95 -21.45
CA ALA A 124 6.10 -10.97 -22.02
C ALA A 124 5.16 -10.16 -21.11
N THR A 125 4.54 -9.12 -21.64
CA THR A 125 3.81 -8.13 -20.81
C THR A 125 2.29 -8.19 -20.95
N GLY A 126 1.79 -8.92 -21.95
CA GLY A 126 0.37 -8.88 -22.37
C GLY A 126 -0.01 -7.55 -23.02
N THR A 127 0.95 -6.67 -23.31
CA THR A 127 0.73 -5.37 -23.95
C THR A 127 0.90 -5.50 -25.46
N GLY A 128 -0.15 -5.18 -26.22
CA GLY A 128 -0.12 -5.21 -27.67
C GLY A 128 -1.13 -4.28 -28.32
N GLY A 129 -1.26 -4.38 -29.64
CA GLY A 129 -2.20 -3.60 -30.45
C GLY A 129 -2.01 -2.08 -30.27
N PRO A 130 -3.09 -1.31 -30.01
CA PRO A 130 -2.99 0.14 -29.81
C PRO A 130 -2.07 0.58 -28.65
N ASN A 131 -1.71 -0.32 -27.75
CA ASN A 131 -0.84 -0.04 -26.59
C ASN A 131 0.60 -0.55 -26.76
N ALA A 132 0.99 -1.08 -27.93
CA ALA A 132 2.32 -1.68 -28.15
C ALA A 132 3.48 -0.75 -27.79
N HIS A 133 3.33 0.55 -28.03
CA HIS A 133 4.32 1.59 -27.67
C HIS A 133 4.67 1.62 -26.17
N ARG A 134 3.86 1.02 -25.28
CA ARG A 134 4.06 0.98 -23.82
C ARG A 134 4.84 -0.22 -23.33
N GLU A 135 5.06 -1.20 -24.19
CA GLU A 135 5.71 -2.46 -23.83
C GLU A 135 7.09 -2.26 -23.15
N PRO A 136 7.98 -1.35 -23.60
CA PRO A 136 9.27 -1.14 -22.93
C PRO A 136 9.12 -0.68 -21.47
N VAL A 137 8.17 0.22 -21.22
CA VAL A 137 7.85 0.72 -19.88
C VAL A 137 7.25 -0.39 -19.01
N ASP A 138 6.34 -1.19 -19.57
CA ASP A 138 5.72 -2.29 -18.84
C ASP A 138 6.73 -3.38 -18.46
N ARG A 139 7.70 -3.71 -19.32
CA ARG A 139 8.79 -4.65 -19.00
C ARG A 139 9.61 -4.14 -17.83
N THR A 140 10.02 -2.87 -17.86
CA THR A 140 10.76 -2.26 -16.74
C THR A 140 9.95 -2.25 -15.45
N ALA A 141 8.66 -1.90 -15.54
CA ALA A 141 7.76 -1.89 -14.38
C ALA A 141 7.51 -3.28 -13.80
N ASN A 142 7.46 -4.33 -14.63
CA ASN A 142 7.25 -5.70 -14.20
C ASN A 142 8.37 -6.23 -13.31
N VAL A 143 9.62 -5.78 -13.49
CA VAL A 143 10.77 -6.18 -12.64
C VAL A 143 10.51 -5.88 -11.15
N ALA A 144 9.70 -4.87 -10.83
CA ALA A 144 9.34 -4.53 -9.46
C ALA A 144 8.59 -5.67 -8.74
N VAL A 145 7.79 -6.46 -9.47
CA VAL A 145 6.92 -7.49 -8.90
C VAL A 145 7.71 -8.62 -8.22
N PRO A 146 8.59 -9.37 -8.89
CA PRO A 146 9.35 -10.45 -8.23
C PRO A 146 10.21 -9.94 -7.07
N ILE A 147 10.75 -8.72 -7.17
CA ILE A 147 11.52 -8.09 -6.09
C ILE A 147 10.63 -7.81 -4.87
N ALA A 148 9.44 -7.24 -5.08
CA ALA A 148 8.48 -7.00 -4.01
C ALA A 148 7.99 -8.32 -3.36
N LEU A 149 7.82 -9.39 -4.15
CA LEU A 149 7.54 -10.73 -3.62
C LEU A 149 8.71 -11.27 -2.78
N GLY A 150 9.96 -10.98 -3.17
CA GLY A 150 11.16 -11.29 -2.39
C GLY A 150 11.16 -10.57 -1.04
N TYR A 151 10.88 -9.28 -1.01
CA TYR A 151 10.76 -8.52 0.24
C TYR A 151 9.64 -9.04 1.15
N LEU A 152 8.49 -9.40 0.57
CA LEU A 152 7.39 -10.01 1.31
C LEU A 152 7.81 -11.37 1.92
N THR A 153 8.57 -12.17 1.17
CA THR A 153 9.12 -13.45 1.63
C THR A 153 10.07 -13.26 2.82
N LEU A 154 11.01 -12.32 2.70
CA LEU A 154 11.95 -11.98 3.77
C LEU A 154 11.23 -11.50 5.02
N ALA A 155 10.22 -10.64 4.87
CA ALA A 155 9.44 -10.16 6.00
C ALA A 155 8.61 -11.27 6.67
N ALA A 156 7.98 -12.14 5.90
CA ALA A 156 7.19 -13.25 6.45
C ALA A 156 8.08 -14.30 7.14
N GLY A 157 9.18 -14.70 6.50
CA GLY A 157 10.18 -15.60 7.08
C GLY A 157 10.82 -15.01 8.33
N GLY A 158 11.20 -13.73 8.30
CA GLY A 158 11.75 -13.02 9.45
C GLY A 158 10.78 -12.95 10.62
N ALA A 159 9.50 -12.69 10.37
CA ALA A 159 8.46 -12.69 11.41
C ALA A 159 8.27 -14.08 12.05
N LEU A 160 8.28 -15.15 11.25
CA LEU A 160 8.21 -16.53 11.74
C LEU A 160 9.45 -16.90 12.57
N ALA A 161 10.65 -16.63 12.06
CA ALA A 161 11.91 -16.91 12.76
C ALA A 161 11.97 -16.19 14.13
N THR A 162 11.56 -14.92 14.15
CA THR A 162 11.45 -14.13 15.39
C THR A 162 10.46 -14.74 16.37
N THR A 163 9.33 -15.24 15.87
CA THR A 163 8.29 -15.87 16.69
C THR A 163 8.75 -17.22 17.26
N ALA A 164 9.60 -17.95 16.52
CA ALA A 164 10.18 -19.22 16.94
C ALA A 164 11.41 -19.08 17.85
N GLY A 165 11.87 -17.85 18.15
CA GLY A 165 12.96 -17.58 19.08
C GLY A 165 14.36 -17.56 18.47
N PHE A 166 14.50 -17.50 17.14
CA PHE A 166 15.79 -17.32 16.47
C PHE A 166 16.23 -15.84 16.47
N GLU A 167 17.54 -15.59 16.31
CA GLU A 167 18.11 -14.25 16.20
C GLU A 167 17.40 -13.47 15.06
N SER A 168 16.89 -12.28 15.37
CA SER A 168 15.63 -11.81 14.78
C SER A 168 15.71 -10.48 14.02
N MET A 169 14.74 -10.28 13.11
CA MET A 169 14.43 -8.98 12.53
C MET A 169 13.55 -8.18 13.49
N LEU A 170 13.96 -6.94 13.77
CA LEU A 170 13.16 -6.05 14.62
C LEU A 170 11.87 -5.61 13.90
N PRO A 171 10.79 -5.28 14.66
CA PRO A 171 9.51 -4.89 14.08
C PRO A 171 9.59 -3.72 13.08
N GLN A 172 10.53 -2.80 13.29
CA GLN A 172 10.77 -1.66 12.41
C GLN A 172 11.40 -2.09 11.08
N GLN A 173 12.27 -3.10 11.08
CA GLN A 173 12.87 -3.65 9.86
C GLN A 173 11.79 -4.35 9.04
N LEU A 174 10.98 -5.21 9.67
CA LEU A 174 9.81 -5.83 9.04
C LEU A 174 8.86 -4.79 8.45
N SER A 175 8.64 -3.67 9.16
CA SER A 175 7.78 -2.59 8.66
C SER A 175 8.35 -1.93 7.40
N HIS A 176 9.67 -1.72 7.29
CA HIS A 176 10.29 -1.18 6.07
C HIS A 176 10.25 -2.18 4.91
N LEU A 177 10.53 -3.47 5.16
CA LEU A 177 10.43 -4.52 4.13
C LEU A 177 9.01 -4.64 3.58
N LEU A 178 7.98 -4.52 4.44
CA LEU A 178 6.58 -4.60 4.03
C LEU A 178 6.06 -3.30 3.42
N ALA A 179 6.34 -2.15 4.03
CA ALA A 179 5.81 -0.87 3.55
C ALA A 179 6.57 -0.37 2.32
N ALA A 180 7.89 -0.27 2.38
CA ALA A 180 8.70 0.23 1.27
C ALA A 180 9.02 -0.90 0.28
N GLY A 181 9.58 -2.00 0.77
CA GLY A 181 10.05 -3.11 -0.09
C GLY A 181 8.93 -3.84 -0.83
N THR A 182 7.77 -3.99 -0.19
CA THR A 182 6.62 -4.66 -0.79
C THR A 182 5.61 -3.66 -1.33
N ALA A 183 4.92 -2.91 -0.45
CA ALA A 183 3.78 -2.11 -0.86
C ALA A 183 4.15 -0.92 -1.77
N ALA A 184 5.15 -0.13 -1.42
CA ALA A 184 5.58 1.02 -2.23
C ALA A 184 6.19 0.56 -3.57
N LEU A 185 6.99 -0.49 -3.58
CA LEU A 185 7.54 -1.04 -4.82
C LEU A 185 6.43 -1.58 -5.76
N PHE A 186 5.39 -2.21 -5.21
CA PHE A 186 4.18 -2.53 -5.99
C PHE A 186 3.48 -1.26 -6.49
N VAL A 187 3.35 -0.22 -5.67
CA VAL A 187 2.79 1.08 -6.12
C VAL A 187 3.59 1.65 -7.29
N PHE A 188 4.92 1.59 -7.26
CA PHE A 188 5.75 2.06 -8.36
C PHE A 188 5.54 1.21 -9.62
N GLY A 189 5.74 -0.10 -9.54
CA GLY A 189 5.60 -1.00 -10.70
C GLY A 189 4.19 -1.00 -11.28
N VAL A 190 3.18 -1.33 -10.45
CA VAL A 190 1.78 -1.37 -10.89
C VAL A 190 1.27 0.02 -11.26
N GLY A 191 1.73 1.07 -10.58
CA GLY A 191 1.37 2.45 -10.90
C GLY A 191 1.84 2.86 -12.30
N PHE A 192 3.08 2.53 -12.67
CA PHE A 192 3.58 2.79 -14.03
C PHE A 192 2.89 1.95 -15.10
N ARG A 193 2.20 0.86 -14.74
CA ARG A 193 1.32 0.16 -15.66
C ARG A 193 -0.07 0.80 -15.73
N LEU A 194 -0.68 1.09 -14.60
CA LEU A 194 -2.07 1.54 -14.55
C LEU A 194 -2.26 3.01 -14.91
N PHE A 195 -1.48 3.91 -14.31
CA PHE A 195 -1.74 5.35 -14.41
C PHE A 195 -1.55 5.90 -15.82
N PRO A 196 -0.51 5.51 -16.59
CA PRO A 196 -0.44 5.86 -18.01
C PRO A 196 -1.68 5.45 -18.81
N ARG A 197 -2.31 4.31 -18.48
CA ARG A 197 -3.52 3.81 -19.16
C ARG A 197 -4.77 4.57 -18.74
N PHE A 198 -4.91 4.84 -17.44
CA PHE A 198 -6.05 5.59 -16.94
C PHE A 198 -6.03 7.06 -17.38
N LEU A 199 -4.85 7.67 -17.39
CA LEU A 199 -4.63 9.07 -17.75
C LEU A 199 -4.41 9.28 -19.24
N VAL A 200 -4.21 8.21 -20.04
CA VAL A 200 -3.95 8.30 -21.48
C VAL A 200 -2.77 9.22 -21.76
N ALA A 201 -1.69 9.00 -21.02
CA ALA A 201 -0.44 9.75 -21.15
C ALA A 201 0.74 8.77 -21.00
N GLU A 202 1.90 9.15 -21.52
CA GLU A 202 3.10 8.31 -21.51
C GLU A 202 4.06 8.70 -20.39
N ALA A 203 4.66 7.69 -19.75
CA ALA A 203 5.74 7.88 -18.79
C ALA A 203 7.08 7.64 -19.50
N PRO A 204 8.08 8.53 -19.34
CA PRO A 204 9.38 8.35 -19.97
C PRO A 204 10.12 7.16 -19.34
N GLN A 205 10.51 6.20 -20.18
CA GLN A 205 11.13 4.94 -19.75
C GLN A 205 12.36 5.11 -18.84
N PRO A 206 13.30 6.05 -19.08
CA PRO A 206 14.46 6.23 -18.19
C PRO A 206 14.04 6.56 -16.76
N ILE A 207 12.99 7.36 -16.57
CA ILE A 207 12.49 7.71 -15.23
C ILE A 207 11.88 6.48 -14.56
N VAL A 208 11.14 5.65 -15.31
CA VAL A 208 10.58 4.40 -14.81
C VAL A 208 11.70 3.47 -14.32
N ALA A 209 12.77 3.33 -15.09
CA ALA A 209 13.92 2.51 -14.72
C ALA A 209 14.61 3.02 -13.44
N VAL A 210 14.83 4.33 -13.34
CA VAL A 210 15.42 4.94 -12.14
C VAL A 210 14.54 4.74 -10.91
N VAL A 211 13.22 4.97 -11.03
CA VAL A 211 12.29 4.82 -9.90
C VAL A 211 12.19 3.36 -9.46
N VAL A 212 12.07 2.41 -10.39
CA VAL A 212 12.00 0.98 -10.06
C VAL A 212 13.32 0.50 -9.45
N GLY A 213 14.47 0.89 -10.03
CA GLY A 213 15.78 0.52 -9.50
C GLY A 213 16.03 1.09 -8.10
N ALA A 214 15.71 2.36 -7.89
CA ALA A 214 15.82 3.00 -6.58
C ALA A 214 14.87 2.35 -5.56
N GLY A 215 13.61 2.12 -5.92
CA GLY A 215 12.62 1.46 -5.06
C GLY A 215 12.92 -0.02 -4.81
N ALA A 216 13.74 -0.66 -5.65
CA ALA A 216 14.22 -2.02 -5.42
C ALA A 216 15.36 -2.07 -4.38
N VAL A 217 16.22 -1.05 -4.32
CA VAL A 217 17.43 -1.03 -3.46
C VAL A 217 17.21 -0.31 -2.14
N GLY A 218 16.52 0.84 -2.17
CA GLY A 218 16.25 1.69 -1.01
C GLY A 218 15.68 0.93 0.19
N PRO A 219 14.67 0.07 0.02
CA PRO A 219 14.04 -0.61 1.15
C PRO A 219 14.96 -1.57 1.90
N ALA A 220 15.84 -2.30 1.21
CA ALA A 220 16.84 -3.15 1.86
C ALA A 220 17.81 -2.32 2.71
N LEU A 221 18.33 -1.22 2.15
CA LEU A 221 19.23 -0.33 2.89
C LEU A 221 18.55 0.30 4.10
N LEU A 222 17.28 0.69 3.98
CA LEU A 222 16.50 1.23 5.10
C LEU A 222 16.22 0.16 6.18
N ALA A 223 15.86 -1.06 5.78
CA ALA A 223 15.52 -2.12 6.71
C ALA A 223 16.75 -2.66 7.45
N PHE A 224 17.85 -2.92 6.76
CA PHE A 224 19.06 -3.50 7.35
C PHE A 224 20.04 -2.44 7.87
N GLY A 225 20.02 -1.24 7.28
CA GLY A 225 20.77 -0.09 7.76
C GLY A 225 20.06 0.73 8.83
N LEU A 226 18.91 0.27 9.37
CA LEU A 226 18.09 1.06 10.26
C LEU A 226 18.86 1.62 11.46
N PHE A 227 19.86 0.93 11.98
CA PHE A 227 20.66 1.35 13.13
C PHE A 227 22.06 1.88 12.77
N ASP A 228 22.41 1.88 11.49
CA ASP A 228 23.61 2.50 10.96
C ASP A 228 23.24 3.84 10.33
N ARG A 229 23.77 4.94 10.87
CA ARG A 229 23.41 6.29 10.41
C ARG A 229 23.75 6.52 8.93
N ARG A 230 24.86 5.96 8.45
CA ARG A 230 25.31 6.14 7.05
C ARG A 230 24.41 5.35 6.11
N LEU A 231 24.17 4.07 6.41
CA LEU A 231 23.28 3.24 5.60
C LEU A 231 21.84 3.75 5.61
N LEU A 232 21.34 4.22 6.76
CA LEU A 232 20.02 4.83 6.86
C LEU A 232 19.90 6.08 5.98
N LEU A 233 20.92 6.95 5.97
CA LEU A 233 20.94 8.14 5.13
C LEU A 233 21.02 7.78 3.64
N ILE A 234 21.91 6.87 3.25
CA ILE A 234 22.05 6.42 1.86
C ILE A 234 20.75 5.77 1.38
N GLY A 235 20.19 4.86 2.16
CA GLY A 235 18.89 4.23 1.88
C GLY A 235 17.77 5.27 1.78
N GLY A 236 17.76 6.27 2.66
CA GLY A 236 16.80 7.37 2.61
C GLY A 236 16.91 8.22 1.35
N VAL A 237 18.13 8.53 0.89
CA VAL A 237 18.36 9.28 -0.36
C VAL A 237 17.92 8.46 -1.57
N ILE A 238 18.25 7.17 -1.61
CA ILE A 238 17.82 6.27 -2.70
C ILE A 238 16.30 6.15 -2.73
N GLU A 239 15.66 5.93 -1.59
CA GLU A 239 14.20 5.85 -1.52
C GLU A 239 13.53 7.18 -1.89
N THR A 240 14.18 8.32 -1.58
CA THR A 240 13.72 9.66 -2.02
C THR A 240 13.70 9.78 -3.53
N ILE A 241 14.73 9.27 -4.23
CA ILE A 241 14.76 9.24 -5.69
C ILE A 241 13.54 8.47 -6.24
N ALA A 242 13.20 7.33 -5.64
CA ALA A 242 12.04 6.55 -6.05
C ALA A 242 10.73 7.30 -5.83
N VAL A 243 10.48 7.80 -4.60
CA VAL A 243 9.24 8.50 -4.23
C VAL A 243 9.06 9.80 -5.02
N VAL A 244 10.10 10.63 -5.11
CA VAL A 244 10.04 11.91 -5.85
C VAL A 244 9.92 11.65 -7.35
N GLY A 245 10.68 10.71 -7.90
CA GLY A 245 10.58 10.35 -9.32
C GLY A 245 9.19 9.84 -9.71
N PHE A 246 8.59 8.98 -8.87
CA PHE A 246 7.21 8.54 -9.04
C PHE A 246 6.22 9.70 -8.95
N THR A 247 6.42 10.60 -7.97
CA THR A 247 5.57 11.79 -7.78
C THR A 247 5.59 12.68 -9.01
N LEU A 248 6.78 13.07 -9.48
CA LEU A 248 6.94 13.92 -10.65
C LEU A 248 6.34 13.25 -11.90
N SER A 249 6.53 11.94 -12.06
CA SER A 249 5.92 11.18 -13.15
C SER A 249 4.40 11.23 -13.09
N TYR A 250 3.81 10.99 -11.91
CA TYR A 250 2.37 11.05 -11.73
C TYR A 250 1.81 12.45 -11.99
N LEU A 251 2.48 13.50 -11.50
CA LEU A 251 2.09 14.89 -11.73
C LEU A 251 2.10 15.22 -13.22
N VAL A 252 3.15 14.85 -13.96
CA VAL A 252 3.23 15.07 -15.41
C VAL A 252 2.10 14.33 -16.14
N LEU A 253 1.87 13.06 -15.82
CA LEU A 253 0.77 12.27 -16.39
C LEU A 253 -0.58 12.92 -16.10
N PHE A 254 -0.79 13.39 -14.86
CA PHE A 254 -2.03 14.03 -14.43
C PHE A 254 -2.26 15.36 -15.16
N LEU A 255 -1.24 16.21 -15.26
CA LEU A 255 -1.33 17.51 -15.92
C LEU A 255 -1.57 17.38 -17.42
N ARG A 256 -0.93 16.41 -18.09
CA ARG A 256 -1.11 16.14 -19.53
C ARG A 256 -2.44 15.46 -19.87
N SER A 257 -3.08 14.83 -18.89
CA SER A 257 -4.34 14.11 -19.11
C SER A 257 -5.51 15.07 -19.21
N GLU A 258 -6.39 14.86 -20.21
CA GLU A 258 -7.72 15.47 -20.25
C GLU A 258 -8.73 14.74 -19.34
N ARG A 259 -8.40 13.51 -18.90
CA ARG A 259 -9.31 12.73 -18.06
C ARG A 259 -9.27 13.20 -16.62
N ARG A 260 -10.44 13.57 -16.10
CA ARG A 260 -10.64 13.95 -14.70
C ARG A 260 -11.60 12.95 -14.03
N ARG A 261 -11.03 11.99 -13.30
CA ARG A 261 -11.78 11.02 -12.48
C ARG A 261 -11.44 11.21 -11.01
N VAL A 262 -12.43 11.03 -10.15
CA VAL A 262 -12.29 11.30 -8.70
C VAL A 262 -11.12 10.55 -8.06
N GLY A 263 -10.88 9.30 -8.45
CA GLY A 263 -9.77 8.50 -7.93
C GLY A 263 -8.38 9.09 -8.24
N PHE A 264 -8.23 9.91 -9.28
CA PHE A 264 -6.94 10.55 -9.59
C PHE A 264 -6.55 11.62 -8.57
N TYR A 265 -7.53 12.36 -8.03
CA TYR A 265 -7.26 13.36 -7.01
C TYR A 265 -6.80 12.72 -5.70
N ALA A 266 -7.28 11.51 -5.37
CA ALA A 266 -6.76 10.77 -4.22
C ALA A 266 -5.28 10.44 -4.38
N VAL A 267 -4.88 9.92 -5.56
CA VAL A 267 -3.47 9.61 -5.84
C VAL A 267 -2.62 10.88 -5.91
N LEU A 268 -3.16 11.98 -6.42
CA LEU A 268 -2.49 13.28 -6.41
C LEU A 268 -2.12 13.73 -4.99
N VAL A 269 -3.07 13.65 -4.05
CA VAL A 269 -2.81 13.95 -2.63
C VAL A 269 -1.84 12.90 -2.04
N ALA A 270 -1.96 11.64 -2.44
CA ALA A 270 -1.09 10.55 -1.99
C ALA A 270 0.38 10.82 -2.31
N VAL A 271 0.71 11.20 -3.55
CA VAL A 271 2.10 11.43 -3.97
C VAL A 271 2.71 12.65 -3.26
N VAL A 272 1.92 13.70 -3.01
CA VAL A 272 2.34 14.83 -2.17
C VAL A 272 2.63 14.38 -0.73
N ALA A 273 1.75 13.58 -0.15
CA ALA A 273 1.97 13.00 1.18
C ALA A 273 3.20 12.08 1.22
N GLY A 274 3.52 11.41 0.11
CA GLY A 274 4.75 10.62 -0.06
C GLY A 274 6.02 11.48 0.01
N VAL A 275 6.04 12.61 -0.70
CA VAL A 275 7.16 13.56 -0.63
C VAL A 275 7.34 14.12 0.79
N VAL A 276 6.24 14.48 1.46
CA VAL A 276 6.29 14.91 2.86
C VAL A 276 6.80 13.79 3.76
N GLY A 277 6.27 12.58 3.61
CA GLY A 277 6.64 11.41 4.41
C GLY A 277 8.11 11.05 4.27
N ILE A 278 8.65 11.03 3.04
CA ILE A 278 10.08 10.73 2.82
C ILE A 278 10.98 11.87 3.32
N GLY A 279 10.57 13.14 3.20
CA GLY A 279 11.28 14.27 3.78
C GLY A 279 11.37 14.19 5.31
N LEU A 280 10.28 13.76 5.98
CA LEU A 280 10.31 13.47 7.41
C LEU A 280 11.26 12.29 7.72
N GLY A 281 11.31 11.26 6.86
CA GLY A 281 12.23 10.13 6.97
C GLY A 281 13.71 10.54 6.88
N LEU A 282 14.05 11.39 5.90
CA LEU A 282 15.39 11.99 5.78
C LEU A 282 15.74 12.83 7.01
N THR A 283 14.78 13.60 7.51
CA THR A 283 14.97 14.37 8.74
C THR A 283 15.32 13.44 9.91
N ILE A 284 14.63 12.31 10.06
CA ILE A 284 14.95 11.29 11.09
C ILE A 284 16.38 10.76 10.90
N ALA A 285 16.81 10.49 9.66
CA ALA A 285 18.14 9.98 9.36
C ALA A 285 19.24 10.98 9.74
N VAL A 286 18.97 12.28 9.59
CA VAL A 286 19.95 13.35 9.86
C VAL A 286 19.96 13.76 11.33
N THR A 287 18.79 14.00 11.93
CA THR A 287 18.66 14.64 13.25
C THR A 287 18.34 13.67 14.38
N GLY A 288 17.99 12.43 14.06
CA GLY A 288 17.66 11.38 15.04
C GLY A 288 16.16 11.13 15.20
N ARG A 289 15.82 10.17 16.07
CA ARG A 289 14.47 9.61 16.21
C ARG A 289 13.70 10.25 17.37
N SER A 290 12.97 11.32 17.11
CA SER A 290 11.97 11.80 18.07
C SER A 290 10.64 11.06 17.91
N PRO A 291 9.88 10.79 19.00
CA PRO A 291 8.59 10.09 18.89
C PRO A 291 7.57 10.80 17.99
N ALA A 292 7.55 12.13 18.02
CA ALA A 292 6.67 12.95 17.19
C ALA A 292 7.01 12.83 15.70
N LEU A 293 8.31 12.89 15.36
CA LEU A 293 8.77 12.80 13.97
C LEU A 293 8.55 11.40 13.40
N VAL A 294 8.81 10.35 14.18
CA VAL A 294 8.48 8.97 13.79
C VAL A 294 6.96 8.83 13.56
N SER A 295 6.14 9.44 14.41
CA SER A 295 4.68 9.41 14.27
C SER A 295 4.19 10.13 13.03
N ALA A 296 4.75 11.32 12.76
CA ALA A 296 4.46 12.07 11.55
C ALA A 296 4.85 11.29 10.30
N HIS A 297 6.06 10.70 10.29
CA HIS A 297 6.57 9.91 9.17
C HIS A 297 5.66 8.71 8.84
N TYR A 298 5.37 7.83 9.82
CA TYR A 298 4.58 6.64 9.49
C TYR A 298 3.13 6.99 9.13
N ARG A 299 2.54 8.06 9.69
CA ARG A 299 1.18 8.50 9.32
C ARG A 299 1.15 9.08 7.90
N ALA A 300 2.13 9.90 7.54
CA ALA A 300 2.28 10.42 6.19
C ALA A 300 2.46 9.29 5.17
N MET A 301 3.27 8.28 5.47
CA MET A 301 3.52 7.15 4.56
C MET A 301 2.34 6.16 4.50
N LEU A 302 1.76 5.77 5.64
CA LEU A 302 0.70 4.74 5.68
C LEU A 302 -0.68 5.31 5.33
N ALA A 303 -1.12 6.38 5.98
CA ALA A 303 -2.44 6.96 5.72
C ALA A 303 -2.41 7.83 4.45
N GLY A 304 -1.31 8.55 4.23
CA GLY A 304 -1.14 9.45 3.11
C GLY A 304 -0.72 8.71 1.84
N PHE A 305 0.57 8.44 1.70
CA PHE A 305 1.11 7.88 0.46
C PHE A 305 0.47 6.54 0.06
N LEU A 306 0.62 5.51 0.88
CA LEU A 306 0.06 4.18 0.56
C LEU A 306 -1.46 4.20 0.63
N GLY A 307 -2.02 4.79 1.69
CA GLY A 307 -3.46 4.77 1.94
C GLY A 307 -4.28 5.52 0.89
N LEU A 308 -3.92 6.76 0.56
CA LEU A 308 -4.64 7.51 -0.49
C LEU A 308 -4.37 6.95 -1.89
N THR A 309 -3.22 6.30 -2.13
CA THR A 309 -2.99 5.56 -3.38
C THR A 309 -3.97 4.39 -3.50
N VAL A 310 -4.15 3.62 -2.42
CA VAL A 310 -5.14 2.53 -2.33
C VAL A 310 -6.56 3.06 -2.53
N VAL A 311 -6.94 4.15 -1.85
CA VAL A 311 -8.27 4.78 -2.02
C VAL A 311 -8.49 5.21 -3.46
N GLY A 312 -7.51 5.87 -4.07
CA GLY A 312 -7.58 6.33 -5.46
C GLY A 312 -7.69 5.20 -6.46
N ALA A 313 -6.87 4.16 -6.32
CA ALA A 313 -6.96 2.95 -7.15
C ALA A 313 -8.31 2.24 -6.96
N ALA A 314 -8.80 2.12 -5.72
CA ALA A 314 -10.08 1.51 -5.42
C ALA A 314 -11.23 2.28 -6.09
N PHE A 315 -11.23 3.61 -6.09
CA PHE A 315 -12.22 4.42 -6.82
C PHE A 315 -12.08 4.35 -8.35
N GLN A 316 -10.95 3.91 -8.90
CA GLN A 316 -10.85 3.61 -10.34
C GLN A 316 -11.47 2.24 -10.67
N PHE A 317 -11.20 1.23 -9.85
CA PHE A 317 -11.75 -0.11 -10.06
C PHE A 317 -13.22 -0.22 -9.70
N TYR A 318 -13.67 0.56 -8.72
CA TYR A 318 -15.03 0.57 -8.17
C TYR A 318 -15.52 2.03 -8.09
N PRO A 319 -15.89 2.63 -9.23
CA PRO A 319 -16.24 4.04 -9.28
C PRO A 319 -17.41 4.37 -8.35
N PRO A 320 -17.31 5.40 -7.48
CA PRO A 320 -18.37 5.74 -6.51
C PRO A 320 -19.76 5.92 -7.15
N ALA A 321 -19.82 6.48 -8.36
CA ALA A 321 -21.06 6.72 -9.11
C ALA A 321 -21.82 5.47 -9.56
N VAL A 322 -21.23 4.26 -9.45
CA VAL A 322 -21.95 3.01 -9.74
C VAL A 322 -22.66 2.43 -8.51
N GLY A 323 -22.48 3.05 -7.33
CA GLY A 323 -23.11 2.62 -6.09
C GLY A 323 -24.61 2.84 -6.08
N VAL A 324 -25.32 1.98 -5.34
CA VAL A 324 -26.80 1.97 -5.29
C VAL A 324 -27.39 2.64 -4.05
N TRP A 325 -26.55 3.07 -3.11
CA TRP A 325 -27.00 3.74 -1.88
C TRP A 325 -27.04 5.26 -2.03
N PRO A 326 -27.85 5.96 -1.21
CA PRO A 326 -27.95 7.42 -1.25
C PRO A 326 -26.58 8.10 -1.18
N TYR A 327 -26.39 9.15 -1.98
CA TYR A 327 -25.13 9.92 -2.02
C TYR A 327 -23.87 9.12 -2.41
N ALA A 328 -23.99 7.89 -2.93
CA ALA A 328 -22.87 7.16 -3.53
C ALA A 328 -22.49 7.80 -4.89
N ASN A 329 -21.70 8.86 -4.84
CA ASN A 329 -21.35 9.66 -6.01
C ASN A 329 -19.95 10.28 -5.88
N ASN A 330 -19.52 10.96 -6.94
CA ASN A 330 -18.19 11.57 -7.01
C ASN A 330 -18.01 12.75 -6.03
N ARG A 331 -19.09 13.44 -5.61
CA ARG A 331 -18.99 14.54 -4.64
C ARG A 331 -18.65 14.00 -3.25
N THR A 332 -19.34 12.97 -2.80
CA THR A 332 -19.02 12.28 -1.53
C THR A 332 -17.62 11.68 -1.55
N ALA A 333 -17.19 11.17 -2.70
CA ALA A 333 -15.82 10.69 -2.87
C ALA A 333 -14.76 11.82 -2.78
N LEU A 334 -15.03 13.02 -3.31
CA LEU A 334 -14.17 14.19 -3.12
C LEU A 334 -14.12 14.63 -1.65
N VAL A 335 -15.26 14.65 -0.95
CA VAL A 335 -15.31 14.93 0.50
C VAL A 335 -14.48 13.90 1.27
N THR A 336 -14.60 12.62 0.91
CA THR A 336 -13.81 11.53 1.48
C THR A 336 -12.30 11.78 1.31
N ILE A 337 -11.86 12.14 0.10
CA ILE A 337 -10.46 12.47 -0.20
C ILE A 337 -10.01 13.69 0.61
N GLY A 338 -10.83 14.74 0.68
CA GLY A 338 -10.53 15.96 1.44
C GLY A 338 -10.39 15.69 2.93
N LEU A 339 -11.28 14.88 3.52
CA LEU A 339 -11.22 14.49 4.93
C LEU A 339 -9.99 13.64 5.24
N LEU A 340 -9.66 12.67 4.39
CA LEU A 340 -8.48 11.83 4.57
C LEU A 340 -7.19 12.63 4.41
N GLY A 341 -7.03 13.32 3.28
CA GLY A 341 -5.84 14.12 2.97
C GLY A 341 -5.64 15.31 3.89
N GLY A 342 -6.70 16.12 4.07
CA GLY A 342 -6.70 17.25 4.99
C GLY A 342 -6.52 16.81 6.43
N GLY A 343 -7.18 15.73 6.85
CA GLY A 343 -7.01 15.16 8.19
C GLY A 343 -5.57 14.72 8.48
N ILE A 344 -4.86 14.16 7.50
CA ILE A 344 -3.44 13.85 7.63
C ILE A 344 -2.61 15.14 7.73
N GLY A 345 -2.83 16.11 6.85
CA GLY A 345 -2.12 17.39 6.91
C GLY A 345 -2.25 18.08 8.27
N ILE A 346 -3.47 18.14 8.81
CA ILE A 346 -3.76 18.66 10.15
C ILE A 346 -3.03 17.86 11.22
N GLN A 347 -3.05 16.53 11.18
CA GLN A 347 -2.30 15.70 12.13
C GLN A 347 -0.80 15.98 12.11
N LEU A 348 -0.21 16.15 10.92
CA LEU A 348 1.22 16.44 10.78
C LEU A 348 1.57 17.81 11.40
N LEU A 349 0.76 18.84 11.13
CA LEU A 349 0.93 20.17 11.75
C LEU A 349 0.81 20.11 13.28
N GLY A 350 -0.17 19.36 13.79
CA GLY A 350 -0.34 19.17 15.23
C GLY A 350 0.82 18.42 15.87
N LEU A 351 1.38 17.41 15.21
CA LEU A 351 2.56 16.66 15.69
C LEU A 351 3.83 17.51 15.71
N ILE A 352 4.05 18.32 14.67
CA ILE A 352 5.23 19.19 14.56
C ILE A 352 5.12 20.37 15.55
N GLY A 353 3.95 21.02 15.59
CA GLY A 353 3.67 22.14 16.48
C GLY A 353 3.35 21.75 17.94
N ARG A 354 3.23 20.44 18.22
CA ARG A 354 2.88 19.89 19.55
C ARG A 354 1.52 20.36 20.07
N PHE A 355 0.54 20.50 19.17
CA PHE A 355 -0.82 20.93 19.50
C PHE A 355 -1.79 19.74 19.51
N GLY A 356 -2.12 19.23 20.70
CA GLY A 356 -2.94 18.01 20.87
C GLY A 356 -4.35 18.09 20.26
N TRP A 357 -5.01 19.25 20.35
CA TRP A 357 -6.34 19.44 19.77
C TRP A 357 -6.32 19.40 18.23
N ILE A 358 -5.25 19.94 17.61
CA ILE A 358 -5.05 19.87 16.15
C ILE A 358 -4.93 18.40 15.72
N ILE A 359 -4.12 17.60 16.45
CA ILE A 359 -4.01 16.16 16.19
C ILE A 359 -5.38 15.50 16.25
N SER A 360 -6.17 15.81 17.28
CA SER A 360 -7.51 15.24 17.50
C SER A 360 -8.47 15.56 16.35
N VAL A 361 -8.51 16.82 15.89
CA VAL A 361 -9.34 17.25 14.75
C VAL A 361 -8.94 16.49 13.48
N GLY A 362 -7.64 16.41 13.19
CA GLY A 362 -7.16 15.70 12.01
C GLY A 362 -7.42 14.19 12.07
N THR A 363 -7.37 13.60 13.27
CA THR A 363 -7.70 12.19 13.49
C THR A 363 -9.20 11.94 13.32
N ALA A 364 -10.07 12.79 13.84
CA ALA A 364 -11.52 12.72 13.65
C ALA A 364 -11.90 12.84 12.16
N ALA A 365 -11.30 13.81 11.45
CA ALA A 365 -11.49 13.96 10.01
C ALA A 365 -11.07 12.70 9.24
N GLY A 366 -9.91 12.13 9.57
CA GLY A 366 -9.45 10.88 8.97
C GLY A 366 -10.38 9.69 9.24
N ALA A 367 -10.91 9.57 10.47
CA ALA A 367 -11.86 8.51 10.82
C ALA A 367 -13.18 8.64 10.03
N LEU A 368 -13.73 9.86 9.93
CA LEU A 368 -14.91 10.12 9.11
C LEU A 368 -14.65 9.82 7.63
N GLY A 369 -13.49 10.22 7.11
CA GLY A 369 -13.04 9.88 5.76
C GLY A 369 -12.98 8.36 5.53
N ALA A 370 -12.43 7.59 6.47
CA ALA A 370 -12.35 6.13 6.36
C ALA A 370 -13.74 5.46 6.37
N LEU A 371 -14.67 6.00 7.17
CA LEU A 371 -16.07 5.55 7.19
C LEU A 371 -16.75 5.83 5.85
N LEU A 372 -16.60 7.04 5.29
CA LEU A 372 -17.17 7.39 3.99
C LEU A 372 -16.54 6.57 2.85
N TYR A 373 -15.23 6.33 2.88
CA TYR A 373 -14.57 5.43 1.94
C TYR A 373 -15.18 4.02 1.96
N THR A 374 -15.36 3.48 3.16
CA THR A 374 -15.97 2.16 3.37
C THR A 374 -17.41 2.15 2.86
N TYR A 375 -18.20 3.17 3.19
CA TYR A 375 -19.56 3.34 2.71
C TYR A 375 -19.65 3.32 1.18
N LEU A 376 -18.80 4.10 0.50
CA LEU A 376 -18.80 4.19 -0.97
C LEU A 376 -18.42 2.87 -1.63
N LEU A 377 -17.48 2.12 -1.05
CA LEU A 377 -17.11 0.80 -1.55
C LEU A 377 -18.25 -0.22 -1.39
N LEU A 378 -18.87 -0.25 -0.21
CA LEU A 378 -19.99 -1.16 0.05
C LEU A 378 -21.18 -0.84 -0.85
N ALA A 379 -21.48 0.45 -1.06
CA ALA A 379 -22.50 0.91 -1.99
C ALA A 379 -22.23 0.44 -3.43
N ALA A 380 -20.97 0.49 -3.88
CA ALA A 380 -20.57 0.00 -5.20
C ALA A 380 -20.68 -1.53 -5.32
N PHE A 381 -20.45 -2.27 -4.23
CA PHE A 381 -20.57 -3.73 -4.22
C PHE A 381 -22.01 -4.22 -4.15
N ALA A 382 -22.88 -3.50 -3.44
CA ALA A 382 -24.30 -3.84 -3.24
C ALA A 382 -25.07 -4.05 -4.56
N ARG A 383 -24.70 -3.35 -5.65
CA ARG A 383 -25.33 -3.46 -6.97
C ARG A 383 -25.34 -4.87 -7.58
N ARG A 384 -24.46 -5.76 -7.14
CA ARG A 384 -24.38 -7.17 -7.63
C ARG A 384 -25.03 -8.19 -6.68
N TRP A 385 -25.53 -7.74 -5.53
CA TRP A 385 -26.31 -8.53 -4.58
C TRP A 385 -27.81 -8.28 -4.71
N GLN A 386 -28.18 -7.28 -5.51
CA GLN A 386 -29.47 -7.13 -6.19
C GLN A 386 -29.35 -7.79 -7.56
#